data_AF-A0A0L0DHC1-F1
#
_entry.id   AF-A0A0L0DHC1-F1
#
_cell.length_a   1.000
_cell.length_b   1.000
_cell.length_c   1.000
_cell.angle_alpha   90.00
_cell.angle_beta   90.00
_cell.angle_gamma   90.00
#
_symmetry.space_group_name_H-M   'P 1'
#
loop_
_entity.id
_entity.type
_entity.pdbx_description
1 polymer ?
#
loop_
_entity_poly.entity_id
_entity_poly.type
_entity_poly.pdbx_seq_one_letter_code
_entity_poly.pdbx_strand_id
1 'polypeptide(L)'
;MHIELDAEYGYVILATIGLMITNLLLGERVALARKKYHVKLPAMYGPDTKEGNAFSRIQRGHQNFLETLPDVFVAHLICGLTRPLLTSAMCALYIAGRFAYAYGYASAPKLRLYGTPFIVIARLFHLYGLGEMVYSMLYASSSPQ
;
A
#
# COMPACT_ATOMS: atom_id res chain seq x y z
N MET A 1 -5.08 17.79 -27.37
CA MET A 1 -5.57 17.23 -26.10
C MET A 1 -4.47 17.44 -25.07
N HIS A 2 -4.55 18.52 -24.30
CA HIS A 2 -3.68 18.75 -23.16
C HIS A 2 -4.46 18.33 -21.92
N ILE A 3 -3.84 17.49 -21.09
CA ILE A 3 -4.41 17.10 -19.80
C ILE A 3 -3.98 18.18 -18.81
N GLU A 4 -4.90 19.05 -18.44
CA GLU A 4 -4.69 20.00 -17.35
C GLU A 4 -4.97 19.28 -16.03
N LEU A 5 -3.95 19.21 -15.17
CA LEU A 5 -4.08 18.63 -13.83
C LEU A 5 -4.47 19.72 -12.85
N ASP A 6 -5.41 19.40 -11.97
CA ASP A 6 -5.73 20.23 -10.82
C ASP A 6 -4.46 20.45 -9.97
N ALA A 7 -4.28 21.64 -9.42
CA ALA A 7 -3.16 21.95 -8.51
C ALA A 7 -3.14 20.99 -7.30
N GLU A 8 -4.30 20.53 -6.86
CA GLU A 8 -4.45 19.55 -5.77
C GLU A 8 -3.89 18.17 -6.13
N TYR A 9 -3.69 17.86 -7.41
CA TYR A 9 -3.04 16.61 -7.84
C TYR A 9 -1.60 16.49 -7.30
N GLY A 10 -0.97 17.62 -6.91
CA GLY A 10 0.29 17.61 -6.16
C GLY A 10 0.23 16.75 -4.88
N TYR A 11 -0.92 16.69 -4.20
CA TYR A 11 -1.09 15.82 -3.02
C TYR A 11 -1.10 14.34 -3.37
N VAL A 12 -1.59 13.98 -4.56
CA VAL A 12 -1.59 12.59 -5.07
C VAL A 12 -0.14 12.16 -5.29
N ILE A 13 0.67 13.04 -5.89
CA ILE A 13 2.10 12.80 -6.07
C ILE A 13 2.83 12.71 -4.72
N LEU A 14 2.50 13.58 -3.76
CA LEU A 14 3.08 13.52 -2.42
C LEU A 14 2.77 12.18 -1.73
N ALA A 15 1.52 11.71 -1.80
CA ALA A 15 1.12 10.43 -1.23
C ALA A 15 1.78 9.24 -1.97
N THR A 16 1.96 9.35 -3.29
CA THR A 16 2.71 8.41 -4.14
C THR A 16 4.18 8.29 -3.68
N ILE A 17 4.84 9.42 -3.40
CA ILE A 17 6.18 9.44 -2.79
C ILE A 17 6.16 8.74 -1.41
N GLY A 18 5.10 8.96 -0.62
CA GLY A 18 4.89 8.26 0.65
C GLY A 18 4.86 6.73 0.52
N LEU A 19 4.24 6.18 -0.52
CA LEU A 19 4.26 4.74 -0.82
C LEU A 19 5.68 4.24 -1.10
N MET A 20 6.46 5.00 -1.88
CA MET A 20 7.85 4.65 -2.20
C MET A 20 8.72 4.65 -0.94
N ILE A 21 8.60 5.69 -0.11
CA ILE A 21 9.30 5.78 1.18
C ILE A 21 8.90 4.61 2.09
N THR A 22 7.62 4.28 2.15
CA THR A 22 7.14 3.12 2.93
C THR A 22 7.79 1.82 2.46
N ASN A 23 7.93 1.62 1.16
CA ASN A 23 8.63 0.45 0.61
C ASN A 23 10.09 0.38 1.05
N LEU A 24 10.80 1.51 0.98
CA LEU A 24 12.20 1.61 1.40
C LEU A 24 12.36 1.29 2.90
N LEU A 25 11.54 1.89 3.75
CA LEU A 25 11.60 1.71 5.21
C LEU A 25 11.28 0.27 5.64
N LEU A 26 10.27 -0.36 5.04
CA LEU A 26 9.94 -1.76 5.34
C LEU A 26 10.99 -2.73 4.80
N GLY A 27 11.55 -2.45 3.61
CA GLY A 27 12.65 -3.22 3.04
C GLY A 27 13.93 -3.11 3.86
N GLU A 28 14.25 -1.92 4.37
CA GLU A 28 15.39 -1.71 5.28
C GLU A 28 15.19 -2.49 6.59
N ARG A 29 13.99 -2.50 7.18
CA ARG A 29 13.68 -3.34 8.35
C ARG A 29 13.97 -4.81 8.10
N VAL A 30 13.63 -5.32 6.92
CA VAL A 30 13.95 -6.70 6.52
C VAL A 30 15.46 -6.90 6.44
N ALA A 31 16.20 -5.98 5.81
CA ALA A 31 17.65 -6.07 5.69
C ALA A 31 18.36 -6.05 7.06
N LEU A 32 17.92 -5.18 7.98
CA LEU A 32 18.42 -5.12 9.35
C LEU A 32 18.08 -6.40 10.14
N ALA A 33 16.85 -6.91 10.00
CA ALA A 33 16.44 -8.16 10.64
C ALA A 33 17.26 -9.34 10.11
N ARG A 34 17.57 -9.37 8.81
CA ARG A 34 18.41 -10.41 8.20
C ARG A 34 19.79 -10.47 8.87
N LYS A 35 20.42 -9.31 9.10
CA LYS A 35 21.70 -9.21 9.82
C LYS A 35 21.55 -9.67 11.26
N LYS A 36 20.50 -9.22 11.96
CA LYS A 36 20.22 -9.54 13.37
C LYS A 36 20.00 -11.03 13.63
N TYR A 37 19.28 -11.71 12.75
CA TYR A 37 18.90 -13.13 12.90
C TYR A 37 19.79 -14.07 12.06
N HIS A 38 20.90 -13.57 11.51
CA HIS A 38 21.88 -14.33 10.75
C HIS A 38 21.30 -15.16 9.58
N VAL A 39 20.24 -14.68 8.94
CA VAL A 39 19.60 -15.38 7.81
C VAL A 39 20.37 -15.11 6.53
N LYS A 40 21.20 -16.06 6.10
CA LYS A 40 22.03 -15.92 4.89
C LYS A 40 21.18 -15.91 3.61
N LEU A 41 21.61 -15.17 2.60
CA LEU A 41 21.07 -15.32 1.25
C LEU A 41 21.49 -16.71 0.69
N PRO A 42 20.67 -17.34 -0.18
CA PRO A 42 19.44 -16.85 -0.80
C PRO A 42 18.17 -17.15 0.02
N ALA A 43 18.28 -17.56 1.30
CA ALA A 43 17.11 -17.93 2.08
C ALA A 43 16.14 -16.76 2.25
N MET A 44 14.89 -16.97 1.81
CA MET A 44 13.82 -15.98 1.92
C MET A 44 13.28 -15.90 3.33
N TYR A 45 13.14 -17.05 4.00
CA TYR A 45 12.64 -17.18 5.37
C TYR A 45 13.73 -17.74 6.29
N GLY A 46 13.58 -17.51 7.59
CA GLY A 46 14.46 -18.07 8.61
C GLY A 46 14.15 -19.56 8.84
N PRO A 47 15.07 -20.30 9.51
CA PRO A 47 14.81 -21.67 9.93
C PRO A 47 13.64 -21.75 10.91
N ASP A 48 13.07 -22.94 11.12
CA ASP A 48 11.98 -23.13 12.10
C ASP A 48 12.51 -23.13 13.54
N THR A 49 12.90 -21.94 13.97
CA THR A 49 13.35 -21.60 15.32
C THR A 49 12.63 -20.35 15.77
N LYS A 50 12.67 -20.05 17.08
CA LYS A 50 12.07 -18.82 17.62
C LYS A 50 12.56 -17.55 16.90
N GLU A 51 13.86 -17.50 16.61
CA GLU A 51 14.51 -16.37 15.94
C GLU A 51 14.23 -16.34 14.44
N GLY A 52 14.30 -17.50 13.78
CA GLY A 52 13.96 -17.61 12.36
C GLY A 52 12.51 -17.24 12.10
N ASN A 53 11.58 -17.67 12.97
CA ASN A 53 10.18 -17.27 12.94
C ASN A 53 9.96 -15.78 13.25
N ALA A 54 10.84 -15.14 14.03
CA ALA A 54 10.80 -13.68 14.22
C ALA A 54 11.21 -12.94 12.94
N PHE A 55 12.29 -13.36 12.28
CA PHE A 55 12.69 -12.83 10.97
C PHE A 55 11.59 -13.04 9.92
N SER A 56 11.06 -14.26 9.81
CA SER A 56 10.04 -14.63 8.81
C SER A 56 8.78 -13.77 8.91
N ARG A 57 8.38 -13.34 10.12
CA ARG A 57 7.24 -12.42 10.30
C ARG A 57 7.53 -11.01 9.83
N ILE A 58 8.74 -10.49 10.05
CA ILE A 58 9.18 -9.19 9.52
C ILE A 58 9.22 -9.23 8.00
N GLN A 59 9.82 -10.29 7.42
CA GLN A 59 9.86 -10.55 5.98
C GLN A 59 8.44 -10.60 5.39
N ARG A 60 7.55 -11.40 5.98
CA ARG A 60 6.17 -11.55 5.49
C ARG A 60 5.39 -10.24 5.55
N GLY A 61 5.62 -9.42 6.57
CA GLY A 61 5.00 -8.11 6.72
C GLY A 61 5.31 -7.18 5.53
N HIS A 62 6.58 -7.11 5.10
CA HIS A 62 6.97 -6.33 3.93
C HIS A 62 6.49 -6.96 2.62
N GLN A 63 6.59 -8.28 2.47
CA GLN A 63 6.09 -8.97 1.27
C GLN A 63 4.58 -8.78 1.05
N ASN A 64 3.79 -8.76 2.13
CA ASN A 64 2.35 -8.52 2.00
C ASN A 64 2.04 -7.12 1.49
N PHE A 65 2.89 -6.13 1.80
CA PHE A 65 2.79 -4.81 1.21
C PHE A 65 3.14 -4.85 -0.28
N LEU A 66 4.25 -5.49 -0.67
CA LEU A 66 4.68 -5.64 -2.06
C LEU A 66 3.63 -6.31 -2.95
N GLU A 67 2.92 -7.33 -2.45
CA GLU A 67 1.83 -8.04 -3.16
C GLU A 67 0.69 -7.12 -3.60
N THR A 68 0.53 -5.99 -2.92
CA THR A 68 -0.58 -5.04 -3.08
C THR A 68 -0.11 -3.61 -3.32
N LEU A 69 1.17 -3.45 -3.65
CA LEU A 69 1.74 -2.16 -3.96
C LEU A 69 1.40 -1.74 -5.40
N PRO A 70 1.50 -2.63 -6.41
CA PRO A 70 1.21 -2.26 -7.80
C PRO A 70 -0.24 -1.82 -8.04
N ASP A 71 -1.21 -2.56 -7.50
CA ASP A 71 -2.63 -2.24 -7.67
C ASP A 71 -2.99 -0.93 -6.97
N VAL A 72 -2.43 -0.68 -5.78
CA VAL A 72 -2.61 0.59 -5.07
C VAL A 72 -1.98 1.75 -5.80
N PHE A 73 -0.76 1.63 -6.34
CA PHE A 73 -0.15 2.70 -7.15
C PHE A 73 -1.03 3.08 -8.34
N VAL A 74 -1.45 2.09 -9.13
CA VAL A 74 -2.27 2.32 -10.32
C VAL A 74 -3.60 2.95 -9.95
N ALA A 75 -4.32 2.37 -8.99
CA ALA A 75 -5.63 2.88 -8.59
C ALA A 75 -5.53 4.28 -7.97
N HIS A 76 -4.49 4.55 -7.18
CA HIS A 76 -4.27 5.85 -6.54
C HIS A 76 -4.05 6.96 -7.56
N LEU A 77 -3.17 6.74 -8.54
CA LEU A 77 -2.87 7.73 -9.58
C LEU A 77 -4.10 8.03 -10.46
N ILE A 78 -4.90 6.99 -10.78
CA ILE A 78 -6.11 7.13 -11.60
C ILE A 78 -7.23 7.83 -10.82
N CYS A 79 -7.57 7.34 -9.62
CA CYS A 79 -8.61 7.96 -8.79
C CYS A 79 -8.27 9.42 -8.40
N GLY A 80 -6.97 9.74 -8.30
CA GLY A 80 -6.49 11.09 -8.05
C GLY A 80 -6.88 12.09 -9.14
N LEU A 81 -7.16 11.64 -10.37
CA LEU A 81 -7.54 12.51 -11.48
C LEU A 81 -8.93 13.15 -11.28
N THR A 82 -9.81 12.48 -10.53
CA THR A 82 -11.18 12.96 -10.28
C THR A 82 -11.35 13.52 -8.86
N ARG A 83 -10.65 12.94 -7.87
CA ARG A 83 -10.76 13.33 -6.45
C ARG A 83 -9.38 13.40 -5.78
N PRO A 84 -8.54 14.39 -6.10
CA PRO A 84 -7.15 14.42 -5.67
C PRO A 84 -6.99 14.42 -4.14
N LEU A 85 -7.69 15.29 -3.42
CA LEU A 85 -7.56 15.38 -1.95
C LEU A 85 -8.01 14.10 -1.23
N LEU A 86 -9.20 13.59 -1.57
CA LEU A 86 -9.74 12.39 -0.91
C LEU A 86 -8.91 11.15 -1.21
N THR A 87 -8.45 11.00 -2.46
CA THR A 87 -7.56 9.90 -2.87
C THR A 87 -6.22 9.97 -2.15
N SER A 88 -5.66 11.16 -1.96
CA SER A 88 -4.44 11.40 -1.17
C SER A 88 -4.63 11.03 0.30
N ALA A 89 -5.74 11.44 0.92
CA ALA A 89 -6.05 11.10 2.31
C ALA A 89 -6.21 9.59 2.51
N MET A 90 -6.86 8.90 1.57
CA MET A 90 -7.02 7.44 1.63
C MET A 90 -5.69 6.70 1.43
N CYS A 91 -4.78 7.23 0.62
CA CYS A 91 -3.42 6.70 0.51
C CYS A 91 -2.61 6.90 1.81
N ALA A 92 -2.73 8.06 2.46
CA ALA A 92 -2.12 8.26 3.77
C ALA A 92 -2.67 7.29 4.83
N LEU A 93 -3.99 7.04 4.83
CA LEU A 93 -4.63 6.03 5.68
C LEU A 93 -4.09 4.63 5.40
N TYR A 94 -3.91 4.28 4.12
CA TYR A 94 -3.32 3.01 3.70
C TYR A 94 -1.89 2.85 4.23
N ILE A 95 -1.04 3.88 4.10
CA ILE A 95 0.33 3.89 4.61
C ILE A 95 0.37 3.68 6.13
N ALA A 96 -0.47 4.41 6.88
CA ALA A 96 -0.58 4.23 8.33
C ALA A 96 -1.00 2.79 8.69
N GLY A 97 -1.99 2.25 7.98
CA GLY A 97 -2.40 0.85 8.09
C GLY A 97 -1.27 -0.14 7.81
N ARG A 98 -0.41 0.15 6.82
CA ARG A 98 0.74 -0.70 6.48
C ARG A 98 1.80 -0.74 7.56
N PHE A 99 2.09 0.38 8.20
CA PHE A 99 2.97 0.38 9.37
C PHE A 99 2.33 -0.41 10.52
N ALA A 100 1.08 -0.12 10.88
CA ALA A 100 0.39 -0.87 11.94
C ALA A 100 0.37 -2.39 11.68
N TYR A 101 0.12 -2.79 10.43
CA TYR A 101 0.15 -4.19 10.01
C TYR A 101 1.54 -4.80 10.14
N ALA A 102 2.57 -4.18 9.55
CA ALA A 102 3.92 -4.74 9.51
C ALA A 102 4.56 -4.83 10.91
N TYR A 103 4.42 -3.79 11.73
CA TYR A 103 4.89 -3.79 13.12
C TYR A 103 4.09 -4.77 13.99
N GLY A 104 2.77 -4.83 13.82
CA GLY A 104 1.92 -5.80 14.51
C GLY A 104 2.33 -7.24 14.18
N TYR A 105 2.49 -7.57 12.90
CA TYR A 105 2.88 -8.92 12.46
C TYR A 105 4.24 -9.33 13.02
N ALA A 106 5.23 -8.41 12.98
CA ALA A 106 6.55 -8.65 13.55
C ALA A 106 6.48 -9.05 15.04
N SER A 107 5.60 -8.42 15.82
CA SER A 107 5.39 -8.73 17.24
C SER A 107 4.64 -10.04 17.45
N ALA A 108 3.49 -10.22 16.79
CA ALA A 108 2.73 -11.47 16.78
C ALA A 108 1.79 -11.52 15.56
N PRO A 109 1.63 -12.69 14.90
CA PRO A 109 0.82 -12.80 13.68
C PRO A 109 -0.61 -12.25 13.78
N LYS A 110 -1.24 -12.36 14.96
CA LYS A 110 -2.60 -11.85 15.18
C LYS A 110 -2.66 -10.31 15.24
N LEU A 111 -1.60 -9.63 15.67
CA LEU A 111 -1.61 -8.16 15.84
C LEU A 111 -1.54 -7.41 14.51
N ARG A 112 -1.28 -8.10 13.38
CA ARG A 112 -1.43 -7.53 12.04
C ARG A 112 -2.84 -6.98 11.80
N LEU A 113 -3.84 -7.53 12.50
CA LEU A 113 -5.24 -7.15 12.40
C LEU A 113 -5.52 -5.71 12.84
N TYR A 114 -4.63 -5.05 13.58
CA TYR A 114 -4.79 -3.63 13.90
C TYR A 114 -4.60 -2.73 12.68
N GLY A 115 -3.76 -3.13 11.72
CA GLY A 115 -3.55 -2.38 10.47
C GLY A 115 -4.53 -2.75 9.36
N THR A 116 -5.06 -3.99 9.38
CA THR A 116 -5.89 -4.53 8.30
C THR A 116 -7.12 -3.67 7.95
N PRO A 117 -7.92 -3.14 8.90
CA PRO A 117 -9.09 -2.34 8.56
C PRO A 117 -8.75 -1.11 7.72
N PHE A 118 -7.70 -0.38 8.08
CA PHE A 118 -7.25 0.81 7.34
C PHE A 118 -6.79 0.47 5.92
N ILE A 119 -6.06 -0.63 5.78
CA ILE A 119 -5.62 -1.16 4.47
C ILE A 119 -6.83 -1.51 3.61
N VAL A 120 -7.80 -2.23 4.16
CA VAL A 120 -8.98 -2.70 3.43
C VAL A 120 -9.87 -1.53 3.03
N ILE A 121 -10.18 -0.61 3.95
CA ILE A 121 -11.00 0.56 3.68
C ILE A 121 -10.39 1.40 2.55
N ALA A 122 -9.10 1.70 2.63
CA ALA A 122 -8.43 2.47 1.59
C ALA A 122 -8.42 1.76 0.24
N ARG A 123 -8.21 0.43 0.20
CA ARG A 123 -8.24 -0.33 -1.07
C ARG A 123 -9.66 -0.43 -1.65
N LEU A 124 -10.68 -0.60 -0.81
CA LEU A 124 -12.07 -0.59 -1.27
C LEU A 124 -12.49 0.78 -1.81
N PHE A 125 -12.03 1.87 -1.19
CA PHE A 125 -12.22 3.21 -1.72
C PHE A 125 -11.62 3.35 -3.13
N HIS A 126 -10.37 2.93 -3.31
CA HIS A 126 -9.71 2.97 -4.62
C HIS A 126 -10.45 2.12 -5.65
N LEU A 127 -10.87 0.91 -5.29
CA LEU A 127 -11.63 0.02 -6.16
C LEU A 127 -12.98 0.63 -6.56
N TYR A 128 -13.70 1.21 -5.60
CA TYR A 128 -14.95 1.93 -5.85
C TYR A 128 -14.74 3.10 -6.82
N GLY A 129 -13.71 3.93 -6.58
CA GLY A 129 -13.40 5.07 -7.45
C GLY A 129 -13.10 4.65 -8.88
N LEU A 130 -12.35 3.56 -9.08
CA LEU A 130 -12.12 3.00 -10.41
C LEU A 130 -13.42 2.53 -11.07
N GLY A 131 -14.29 1.84 -10.32
CA GLY A 131 -15.59 1.37 -10.85
C GLY A 131 -16.50 2.52 -11.26
N GLU A 132 -16.55 3.59 -10.48
CA GLU A 132 -17.32 4.78 -10.81
C GLU A 132 -16.74 5.54 -12.01
N MET A 133 -15.41 5.59 -12.16
CA MET A 133 -14.78 6.12 -13.37
C MET A 133 -15.15 5.31 -14.61
N VAL A 134 -15.10 3.97 -14.53
CA VAL A 134 -15.54 3.10 -15.63
C VAL A 134 -17.00 3.34 -15.97
N TYR A 135 -17.88 3.41 -14.96
CA TYR A 135 -19.30 3.67 -15.16
C TYR A 135 -19.54 5.01 -15.87
N SER A 136 -18.91 6.09 -15.40
CA SER A 136 -19.07 7.40 -16.02
C SER A 136 -18.55 7.42 -17.45
N MET A 137 -17.41 6.78 -17.75
CA MET A 137 -16.89 6.71 -19.12
C MET A 137 -17.77 5.92 -20.08
N LEU A 138 -18.37 4.81 -19.63
CA LEU A 138 -19.20 3.96 -20.48
C LEU A 138 -20.62 4.50 -20.69
N TYR A 139 -21.18 5.21 -19.70
CA TYR A 139 -22.59 5.59 -19.70
C TYR A 139 -22.86 7.11 -19.72
N ALA A 140 -21.85 7.98 -19.58
CA ALA A 140 -22.06 9.42 -19.75
C ALA A 140 -22.30 9.79 -21.23
N SER A 141 -21.75 9.04 -22.19
CA SER A 141 -21.95 9.29 -23.63
C SER A 141 -23.29 8.80 -24.19
N SER A 142 -24.14 8.17 -23.38
CA SER A 142 -25.47 7.68 -23.79
C SER A 142 -26.63 8.63 -23.46
N SER A 143 -26.34 9.87 -23.02
CA SER A 143 -27.36 10.91 -22.86
C SER A 143 -27.64 11.58 -24.23
N PRO A 144 -28.87 11.50 -24.78
CA PRO A 144 -29.23 12.27 -25.97
C PRO A 144 -29.15 13.76 -25.65
N GLN A 145 -28.48 14.53 -26.50
CA GLN A 145 -28.59 15.99 -26.52
C GLN A 145 -30.01 16.43 -26.89
#